data_AF-A0A1S3T9F0-F1
#
_entry.id   AF-A0A1S3T9F0-F1
#
_cell.length_a   1.000
_cell.length_b   1.000
_cell.length_c   1.000
_cell.angle_alpha   90.00
_cell.angle_beta   90.00
_cell.angle_gamma   90.00
#
_symmetry.space_group_name_H-M   'P 1'
#
loop_
_entity.id
_entity.type
_entity.pdbx_description
1 polymer ?
#
loop_
_entity_poly.entity_id
_entity_poly.type
_entity_poly.pdbx_seq_one_letter_code
_entity_poly.pdbx_strand_id
1 'polypeptide(L)'
;MEFQLHPKLNHLLCLFIITLSFAHAQATTFGYCADVNYAVEVSGVEITPDPVVRARPVTFKISAATGEAICGGKWEITVSYFGFVVHKEIHDFCEQVSCPVATGSFVVAHTQKLPAYAPPGTYTVEMTLKNEKNKPLTCITFNLKIGLGSFLSNI
;
A
#
# COMPACT_ATOMS: atom_id res chain seq x y z
N MET A 1 45.91 -12.79 -14.60
CA MET A 1 45.06 -13.02 -15.79
C MET A 1 44.06 -11.89 -15.84
N GLU A 2 44.36 -10.89 -16.66
CA GLU A 2 43.51 -9.71 -16.90
C GLU A 2 42.29 -10.17 -17.72
N PHE A 3 41.10 -10.20 -17.13
CA PHE A 3 39.87 -10.44 -17.87
C PHE A 3 39.50 -9.17 -18.63
N GLN A 4 40.01 -9.05 -19.85
CA GLN A 4 39.63 -8.00 -20.79
C GLN A 4 38.17 -8.23 -21.22
N LEU A 5 37.26 -7.53 -20.55
CA LEU A 5 35.83 -7.58 -20.79
C LEU A 5 35.51 -6.81 -22.08
N HIS A 6 35.20 -7.54 -23.15
CA HIS A 6 34.89 -6.98 -24.47
C HIS A 6 33.71 -5.98 -24.42
N PRO A 7 33.80 -4.80 -25.06
CA PRO A 7 32.82 -3.71 -24.94
C PRO A 7 31.41 -4.05 -25.44
N LYS A 8 31.29 -5.06 -26.33
CA LYS A 8 29.98 -5.54 -26.82
C LYS A 8 29.22 -6.41 -25.82
N LEU A 9 29.92 -7.06 -24.87
CA LEU A 9 29.31 -7.88 -23.83
C LEU A 9 28.69 -7.00 -22.72
N ASN A 10 29.34 -5.87 -22.42
CA ASN A 10 28.85 -4.88 -21.44
C ASN A 10 27.54 -4.22 -21.90
N HIS A 11 27.39 -3.97 -23.21
CA HIS A 11 26.18 -3.38 -23.78
C HIS A 11 24.97 -4.32 -23.70
N LEU A 12 25.19 -5.62 -23.91
CA LEU A 12 24.15 -6.65 -23.82
C LEU A 12 23.73 -6.91 -22.36
N LEU A 13 24.68 -6.83 -21.43
CA LEU A 13 24.42 -6.95 -19.99
C LEU A 13 23.61 -5.76 -19.46
N CYS A 14 23.90 -4.53 -19.90
CA CYS A 14 23.09 -3.34 -19.56
C CYS A 14 21.65 -3.43 -20.07
N LEU A 15 21.44 -3.93 -21.29
CA LEU A 15 20.09 -4.12 -21.85
C LEU A 15 19.25 -5.13 -21.05
N PHE A 16 19.87 -6.19 -20.52
CA PHE A 16 19.20 -7.18 -19.68
C PHE A 16 18.83 -6.61 -18.30
N ILE A 17 19.70 -5.78 -17.71
CA ILE A 17 19.44 -5.12 -16.41
C ILE A 17 18.28 -4.13 -16.50
N ILE A 18 18.13 -3.39 -17.62
CA ILE A 18 17.02 -2.44 -17.82
C ILE A 18 15.65 -3.16 -17.92
N THR A 19 15.61 -4.42 -18.37
CA THR A 19 14.35 -5.17 -18.49
C THR A 19 13.83 -5.79 -17.19
N LEU A 20 14.66 -5.97 -16.16
CA LEU A 20 14.25 -6.65 -14.92
C LEU A 20 13.58 -5.74 -13.87
N SER A 21 13.56 -4.42 -14.07
CA SER A 21 13.11 -3.47 -13.05
C SER A 21 11.74 -2.84 -13.28
N PHE A 22 10.97 -3.27 -14.29
CA PHE A 22 9.57 -2.85 -14.42
C PHE A 22 8.66 -3.64 -13.47
N ALA A 23 8.82 -3.41 -12.16
CA ALA A 23 7.74 -3.64 -11.22
C ALA A 23 6.61 -2.68 -11.61
N HIS A 24 5.66 -3.16 -12.40
CA HIS A 24 4.46 -2.42 -12.74
C HIS A 24 3.67 -2.18 -11.45
N ALA A 25 3.77 -0.99 -10.88
CA ALA A 25 2.84 -0.55 -9.85
C ALA A 25 1.44 -0.50 -10.48
N GLN A 26 0.59 -1.44 -10.09
CA GLN A 26 -0.81 -1.46 -10.53
C GLN A 26 -1.61 -0.57 -9.58
N ALA A 27 -2.40 0.34 -10.16
CA ALA A 27 -3.38 1.10 -9.38
C ALA A 27 -4.51 0.14 -8.95
N THR A 28 -4.79 0.10 -7.65
CA THR A 28 -5.88 -0.66 -7.08
C THR A 28 -7.16 0.18 -7.09
N THR A 29 -8.25 -0.40 -7.61
CA THR A 29 -9.58 0.21 -7.51
C THR A 29 -10.01 0.30 -6.05
N PHE A 30 -10.47 1.48 -5.64
CA PHE A 30 -11.04 1.75 -4.32
C PHE A 30 -12.41 2.42 -4.46
N GLY A 31 -13.19 2.42 -3.37
CA GLY A 31 -14.44 3.17 -3.25
C GLY A 31 -14.53 3.85 -1.88
N TYR A 32 -15.32 4.91 -1.78
CA TYR A 32 -15.59 5.56 -0.50
C TYR A 32 -16.60 4.76 0.33
N CYS A 33 -16.48 4.81 1.66
CA CYS A 33 -17.36 4.08 2.57
C CYS A 33 -18.81 4.58 2.56
N ALA A 34 -19.01 5.87 2.26
CA ALA A 34 -20.31 6.52 2.16
C ALA A 34 -20.28 7.61 1.09
N ASP A 35 -21.45 7.95 0.55
CA ASP A 35 -21.64 9.04 -0.40
C ASP A 35 -21.73 10.39 0.35
N VAL A 36 -20.59 10.85 0.85
CA VAL A 36 -20.43 12.12 1.58
C VAL A 36 -19.18 12.84 1.11
N ASN A 37 -19.16 14.16 1.27
CA ASN A 37 -17.96 14.96 0.98
C ASN A 37 -16.97 14.83 2.14
N TYR A 38 -15.90 14.07 1.90
CA TYR A 38 -14.79 13.94 2.84
C TYR A 38 -13.85 15.15 2.74
N ALA A 39 -13.18 15.51 3.83
CA ALA A 39 -12.24 16.64 3.85
C ALA A 39 -10.87 16.27 3.23
N VAL A 40 -10.62 14.97 3.11
CA VAL A 40 -9.45 14.39 2.47
C VAL A 40 -9.92 13.52 1.31
N GLU A 41 -9.54 13.92 0.11
CA GLU A 41 -9.90 13.26 -1.14
C GLU A 41 -8.80 12.28 -1.55
N VAL A 42 -9.14 11.00 -1.69
CA VAL A 42 -8.22 9.96 -2.17
C VAL A 42 -8.28 9.92 -3.69
N SER A 43 -7.09 9.89 -4.31
CA SER A 43 -6.92 9.86 -5.76
C SER A 43 -6.34 8.53 -6.27
N GLY A 44 -5.72 7.74 -5.39
CA GLY A 44 -5.17 6.45 -5.78
C GLY A 44 -4.72 5.62 -4.59
N VAL A 45 -4.83 4.30 -4.78
CA VAL A 45 -4.28 3.27 -3.90
C VAL A 45 -3.36 2.40 -4.75
N GLU A 46 -2.14 2.16 -4.29
CA GLU A 46 -1.17 1.27 -4.92
C GLU A 46 -0.73 0.23 -3.89
N ILE A 47 -0.69 -1.04 -4.30
CA ILE A 47 -0.27 -2.16 -3.47
C ILE A 47 0.89 -2.86 -4.19
N THR A 48 2.03 -3.00 -3.53
CA THR A 48 3.22 -3.61 -4.14
C THR A 48 3.86 -4.64 -3.20
N PRO A 49 4.02 -5.91 -3.62
CA PRO A 49 3.50 -6.50 -4.85
C PRO A 49 1.97 -6.73 -4.79
N ASP A 50 1.30 -6.74 -5.95
CA ASP A 50 -0.09 -7.20 -6.12
C ASP A 50 -0.13 -8.32 -7.18
N PRO A 51 -0.53 -9.56 -6.84
CA PRO A 51 -0.98 -10.03 -5.54
C PRO A 51 0.12 -10.03 -4.46
N VAL A 52 -0.28 -9.82 -3.21
CA VAL A 52 0.62 -9.84 -2.06
C VAL A 52 1.16 -11.24 -1.80
N VAL A 53 2.45 -11.32 -1.51
CA VAL A 53 3.13 -12.55 -1.12
C VAL A 53 3.23 -12.63 0.41
N ARG A 54 2.67 -13.71 0.98
CA ARG A 54 2.68 -13.97 2.43
C ARG A 54 4.09 -13.94 3.00
N ALA A 55 4.23 -13.48 4.24
CA ALA A 55 5.49 -13.33 4.98
C ALA A 55 6.56 -12.45 4.33
N ARG A 56 6.27 -11.83 3.17
CA ARG A 56 7.14 -10.84 2.53
C ARG A 56 6.61 -9.43 2.79
N PRO A 57 7.47 -8.41 2.72
CA PRO A 57 7.02 -7.03 2.79
C PRO A 57 6.04 -6.71 1.66
N VAL A 58 4.92 -6.08 2.02
CA VAL A 58 4.00 -5.39 1.11
C VAL A 58 4.02 -3.90 1.45
N THR A 59 4.07 -3.07 0.42
CA THR A 59 3.95 -1.62 0.53
C THR A 59 2.57 -1.19 0.06
N PHE A 60 1.87 -0.44 0.90
CA PHE A 60 0.64 0.27 0.58
C PHE A 60 0.98 1.73 0.39
N LYS A 61 0.53 2.33 -0.71
CA LYS A 61 0.74 3.75 -0.99
C LYS A 61 -0.60 4.38 -1.37
N ILE A 62 -0.96 5.44 -0.66
CA ILE A 62 -2.23 6.14 -0.82
C ILE A 62 -1.92 7.58 -1.19
N SER A 63 -2.40 8.01 -2.35
CA SER A 63 -2.28 9.39 -2.83
C SER A 63 -3.57 10.13 -2.52
N ALA A 64 -3.48 11.25 -1.82
CA ALA A 64 -4.65 12.02 -1.37
C ALA A 64 -4.40 13.52 -1.44
N ALA A 65 -5.45 14.32 -1.27
CA ALA A 65 -5.38 15.77 -1.20
C ALA A 65 -6.32 16.31 -0.13
N THR A 66 -5.98 17.46 0.46
CA THR A 66 -6.82 18.13 1.46
C THR A 66 -6.84 19.65 1.29
N GLY A 67 -7.98 20.26 1.60
CA GLY A 67 -8.15 21.71 1.62
C GLY A 67 -7.78 22.38 2.94
N GLU A 68 -7.54 21.62 4.00
CA GLU A 68 -7.22 22.12 5.35
C GLU A 68 -5.98 21.41 5.91
N ALA A 69 -5.22 22.09 6.76
CA ALA A 69 -4.06 21.47 7.40
C ALA A 69 -4.49 20.37 8.38
N ILE A 70 -3.81 19.21 8.30
CA ILE A 70 -4.05 18.08 9.21
C ILE A 70 -2.93 18.06 10.25
N CYS A 71 -3.23 18.46 11.47
CA CYS A 71 -2.24 18.54 12.55
C CYS A 71 -1.97 17.20 13.24
N GLY A 72 -2.92 16.26 13.17
CA GLY A 72 -2.90 15.01 13.92
C GLY A 72 -4.11 14.14 13.62
N GLY A 73 -4.00 12.86 13.94
CA GLY A 73 -5.07 11.91 13.68
C GLY A 73 -4.68 10.46 13.84
N LYS A 74 -5.63 9.58 13.53
CA LYS A 74 -5.46 8.13 13.57
C LYS A 74 -5.97 7.50 12.29
N TRP A 75 -5.20 6.57 11.76
CA TRP A 75 -5.67 5.62 10.75
C TRP A 75 -6.25 4.41 11.45
N GLU A 76 -7.55 4.19 11.26
CA GLU A 76 -8.22 2.95 11.67
C GLU A 76 -8.38 2.07 10.43
N ILE A 77 -7.83 0.85 10.49
CA ILE A 77 -7.88 -0.12 9.40
C ILE A 77 -8.64 -1.33 9.89
N THR A 78 -9.65 -1.75 9.14
CA THR A 78 -10.41 -2.98 9.37
C THR A 78 -10.25 -3.87 8.15
N VAL A 79 -9.84 -5.12 8.37
CA VAL A 79 -9.66 -6.11 7.30
C VAL A 79 -10.70 -7.20 7.46
N SER A 80 -11.41 -7.48 6.36
CA SER A 80 -12.46 -8.48 6.29
C SER A 80 -12.12 -9.56 5.26
N TYR A 81 -12.48 -10.80 5.58
CA TYR A 81 -12.34 -11.96 4.70
C TYR A 81 -13.64 -12.76 4.73
N PHE A 82 -14.22 -13.00 3.55
CA PHE A 82 -15.56 -13.60 3.42
C PHE A 82 -16.64 -12.94 4.29
N GLY A 83 -16.59 -11.61 4.43
CA GLY A 83 -17.55 -10.84 5.21
C GLY A 83 -17.31 -10.83 6.73
N PHE A 84 -16.34 -11.59 7.25
CA PHE A 84 -15.96 -11.56 8.66
C PHE A 84 -14.77 -10.65 8.87
N VAL A 85 -14.81 -9.82 9.92
CA VAL A 85 -13.65 -9.02 10.33
C VAL A 85 -12.59 -9.96 10.92
N VAL A 86 -11.41 -9.98 10.31
CA VAL A 86 -10.29 -10.85 10.71
C VAL A 86 -9.15 -10.07 11.36
N HIS A 87 -9.07 -8.76 11.14
CA HIS A 87 -8.03 -7.92 11.71
C HIS A 87 -8.52 -6.48 11.87
N LYS A 88 -8.04 -5.82 12.92
CA LYS A 88 -8.21 -4.39 13.15
C LYS A 88 -6.91 -3.82 13.67
N GLU A 89 -6.54 -2.66 13.16
CA GLU A 89 -5.36 -1.94 13.61
C GLU A 89 -5.63 -0.44 13.64
N ILE A 90 -4.91 0.23 14.52
CA ILE A 90 -4.97 1.68 14.67
C ILE A 90 -3.54 2.18 14.70
N HIS A 91 -3.21 3.08 13.79
CA HIS A 91 -1.90 3.72 13.69
C HIS A 91 -2.05 5.23 13.86
N ASP A 92 -1.04 5.86 14.46
CA ASP A 92 -0.98 7.32 14.47
C ASP A 92 -0.70 7.84 13.04
N PHE A 93 -1.45 8.84 12.61
CA PHE A 93 -1.30 9.41 11.28
C PHE A 93 0.09 10.04 11.10
N CYS A 94 0.57 10.75 12.12
CA CYS A 94 1.80 11.54 12.07
C CYS A 94 3.07 10.69 12.26
N GLU A 95 2.93 9.40 12.57
CA GLU A 95 4.04 8.45 12.48
C GLU A 95 4.34 8.04 11.04
N GLN A 96 3.35 8.13 10.13
CA GLN A 96 3.50 7.74 8.73
C GLN A 96 3.78 8.94 7.81
N VAL A 97 3.41 10.15 8.22
CA VAL A 97 3.65 11.39 7.49
C VAL A 97 4.11 12.51 8.41
N SER A 98 4.90 13.46 7.90
CA SER A 98 5.32 14.62 8.68
C SER A 98 4.15 15.58 8.91
N CYS A 99 3.73 15.72 10.17
CA CYS A 99 2.70 16.67 10.57
C CYS A 99 3.29 18.04 10.95
N PRO A 100 2.55 19.15 10.71
CA PRO A 100 1.25 19.19 10.06
C PRO A 100 1.33 18.94 8.55
N VAL A 101 0.40 18.16 8.02
CA VAL A 101 0.23 18.02 6.57
C VAL A 101 -0.42 19.31 6.06
N ALA A 102 0.28 20.02 5.19
CA ALA A 102 -0.21 21.25 4.57
C ALA A 102 -1.33 20.96 3.56
N THR A 103 -2.03 22.03 3.14
CA THR A 103 -3.03 21.93 2.09
C THR A 103 -2.40 21.51 0.76
N GLY A 104 -3.18 20.78 -0.05
CA GLY A 104 -2.73 20.20 -1.32
C GLY A 104 -2.58 18.69 -1.26
N SER A 105 -1.82 18.14 -2.22
CA SER A 105 -1.62 16.70 -2.38
C SER A 105 -0.53 16.15 -1.48
N PHE A 106 -0.74 14.95 -0.96
CA PHE A 106 0.22 14.21 -0.15
C PHE A 106 0.12 12.71 -0.42
N VAL A 107 1.14 11.97 -0.01
CA VAL A 107 1.20 10.52 -0.16
C VAL A 107 1.51 9.90 1.20
N VAL A 108 0.73 8.89 1.57
CA VAL A 108 1.00 8.03 2.73
C VAL A 108 1.54 6.70 2.21
N ALA A 109 2.69 6.26 2.70
CA ALA A 109 3.25 4.96 2.34
C ALA A 109 3.56 4.15 3.60
N HIS A 110 3.07 2.90 3.65
CA HIS A 110 3.29 2.01 4.78
C HIS A 110 3.74 0.63 4.27
N THR A 111 4.84 0.13 4.84
CA THR A 111 5.36 -1.20 4.52
C THR A 111 5.19 -2.14 5.71
N GLN A 112 4.54 -3.28 5.49
CA GLN A 112 4.35 -4.29 6.53
C GLN A 112 4.49 -5.71 5.98
N LYS A 113 4.74 -6.66 6.87
CA LYS A 113 4.74 -8.10 6.52
C LYS A 113 3.42 -8.71 6.93
N LEU A 114 2.69 -9.27 5.97
CA LEU A 114 1.46 -10.01 6.29
C LEU A 114 1.79 -11.40 6.87
N PRO A 115 0.95 -11.93 7.76
CA PRO A 115 1.19 -13.23 8.38
C PRO A 115 1.34 -14.36 7.35
N ALA A 116 2.24 -15.31 7.63
CA ALA A 116 2.46 -16.47 6.76
C ALA A 116 1.23 -17.38 6.65
N TYR A 117 0.42 -17.41 7.72
CA TYR A 117 -0.78 -18.22 7.83
C TYR A 117 -2.03 -17.57 7.25
N ALA A 118 -1.94 -16.33 6.74
CA ALA A 118 -3.08 -15.68 6.08
C ALA A 118 -3.52 -16.54 4.87
N PRO A 119 -4.80 -16.95 4.79
CA PRO A 119 -5.30 -17.67 3.64
C PRO A 119 -5.10 -16.90 2.32
N PRO A 120 -4.93 -17.60 1.19
CA PRO A 120 -5.00 -16.95 -0.11
C PRO A 120 -6.44 -16.48 -0.39
N GLY A 121 -6.57 -15.42 -1.19
CA GLY A 121 -7.86 -14.90 -1.62
C GLY A 121 -7.94 -13.38 -1.58
N THR A 122 -9.15 -12.87 -1.73
CA THR A 122 -9.42 -11.43 -1.71
C THR A 122 -9.94 -11.02 -0.33
N TYR A 123 -9.28 -10.02 0.24
CA TYR A 123 -9.63 -9.36 1.48
C TYR A 123 -10.19 -7.97 1.15
N THR A 124 -11.13 -7.51 1.94
CA THR A 124 -11.62 -6.13 1.87
C THR A 124 -10.95 -5.35 2.99
N VAL A 125 -10.26 -4.28 2.64
CA VAL A 125 -9.64 -3.35 3.59
C VAL A 125 -10.48 -2.10 3.62
N GLU A 126 -11.00 -1.75 4.80
CA GLU A 126 -11.60 -0.46 5.09
C GLU A 126 -10.59 0.38 5.87
N MET A 127 -10.33 1.60 5.42
CA MET A 127 -9.34 2.48 5.99
C MET A 127 -9.94 3.87 6.23
N THR A 128 -9.98 4.29 7.48
CA THR A 128 -10.56 5.57 7.92
C THR A 128 -9.50 6.44 8.56
N LEU A 129 -9.31 7.66 8.05
CA LEU A 129 -8.53 8.69 8.74
C LEU A 129 -9.48 9.50 9.62
N LYS A 130 -9.20 9.57 10.91
CA LYS A 130 -9.88 10.48 11.83
C LYS A 130 -8.90 11.54 12.32
N ASN A 131 -9.38 12.76 12.52
CA ASN A 131 -8.61 13.79 13.22
C ASN A 131 -8.60 13.55 14.74
N GLU A 132 -7.90 14.40 15.49
CA GLU A 132 -7.81 14.33 16.96
C GLU A 132 -9.17 14.44 17.68
N LYS A 133 -10.20 14.98 17.01
CA LYS A 133 -11.58 15.08 17.53
C LYS A 133 -12.42 13.86 17.16
N ASN A 134 -11.81 12.78 16.67
CA ASN A 134 -12.47 11.57 16.15
C ASN A 134 -13.44 11.83 14.97
N LYS A 135 -13.34 12.99 14.30
CA LYS A 135 -14.11 13.26 13.07
C LYS A 135 -13.44 12.55 11.90
N PRO A 136 -14.17 11.75 11.11
CA PRO A 136 -13.60 11.15 9.90
C PRO A 136 -13.26 12.25 8.89
N LEU A 137 -12.01 12.25 8.44
CA LEU A 137 -11.50 13.11 7.38
C LEU A 137 -11.61 12.42 6.01
N THR A 138 -11.43 11.10 5.95
CA THR A 138 -11.69 10.25 4.79
C THR A 138 -11.98 8.82 5.22
N CYS A 139 -12.69 8.06 4.38
CA CYS A 139 -12.93 6.63 4.55
C CYS A 139 -13.01 5.95 3.19
N ILE A 140 -12.10 5.01 2.94
CA ILE A 140 -12.06 4.23 1.70
C ILE A 140 -12.10 2.73 1.97
N THR A 141 -12.59 1.98 0.98
CA THR A 141 -12.55 0.53 0.91
C THR A 141 -11.86 0.10 -0.36
N PHE A 142 -11.02 -0.93 -0.28
CA PHE A 142 -10.36 -1.51 -1.46
C PHE A 142 -10.08 -3.00 -1.25
N ASN A 143 -9.80 -3.69 -2.34
CA ASN A 143 -9.52 -5.12 -2.33
C ASN A 143 -8.02 -5.39 -2.28
N LEU A 144 -7.62 -6.22 -1.31
CA LEU A 144 -6.27 -6.74 -1.15
C LEU A 144 -6.26 -8.21 -1.59
N LYS A 145 -5.48 -8.56 -2.61
CA LYS A 145 -5.32 -9.95 -3.05
C LYS A 145 -4.09 -10.56 -2.40
N ILE A 146 -4.27 -11.64 -1.65
CA ILE A 146 -3.17 -12.45 -1.13
C ILE A 146 -3.01 -13.68 -2.02
N GLY A 147 -1.84 -13.82 -2.64
CA GLY A 147 -1.54 -14.93 -3.53
C GLY A 147 -1.34 -16.26 -2.79
N LEU A 148 -1.56 -17.37 -3.50
CA LEU A 148 -1.06 -18.69 -3.10
C LEU A 148 0.47 -18.64 -3.14
N GLY A 149 1.12 -18.14 -2.09
CA GLY A 149 2.57 -18.19 -1.99
C GLY A 149 3.01 -19.65 -2.16
N SER A 150 4.02 -19.91 -3.01
CA SER A 150 4.56 -21.24 -3.21
C SER A 150 5.04 -21.79 -1.86
N PHE A 151 4.30 -22.76 -1.31
CA PHE A 151 4.71 -23.50 -0.11
C PHE A 151 5.96 -24.38 -0.35
N LEU A 152 6.56 -24.32 -1.56
CA LEU A 152 7.58 -25.25 -2.06
C LEU A 152 8.89 -24.54 -2.44
N SER A 153 9.51 -23.77 -1.54
CA SER A 153 10.86 -23.26 -1.79
C SER A 153 11.85 -23.47 -0.65
N ASN A 154 11.56 -24.39 0.27
CA ASN A 154 12.51 -24.82 1.31
C ASN A 154 12.45 -26.35 1.53
N ILE A 155 12.63 -27.12 0.45
CA ILE A 155 13.16 -28.50 0.51
C ILE A 155 14.35 -28.56 -0.44
#